data_AF-A0A959CQ46-F1
#
_entry.id   AF-A0A959CQ46-F1
#
_cell.length_a   1.000
_cell.length_b   1.000
_cell.length_c   1.000
_cell.angle_alpha   90.00
_cell.angle_beta   90.00
_cell.angle_gamma   90.00
#
_symmetry.space_group_name_H-M   'P 1'
#
loop_
_entity.id
_entity.type
_entity.pdbx_description
1 polymer ?
#
loop_
_entity_poly.entity_id
_entity_poly.type
_entity_poly.pdbx_seq_one_letter_code
_entity_poly.pdbx_strand_id
1 'polypeptide(L)'
;GIECEPYLTTDHRVMLEQADDIFMGIRYLLKATGAGSAIIGIEANKQDAASHLEKMIPAGLPVSVKVVPVKYPQGSEKMLITSVLGREVPSGGLPIEVDVVVVNVATTAEIGRLLPHGRGIQERVVTITGPGVKKKGNYLIPIGTPLRYVLEQVGADENISEVYMGGPMMGVAVSNLDISIVKGTSGIVAFTEKDVKRPDKVYPCIKCGACVDACPLSLNPSKLGILAKFEAYDQMAEEFHLMDCFECGSCSYVCPSHIPLVQYFRLSKSIVRKRQSAKQTTGNAK
;
A
#
# COMPACT_ATOMS: atom_id res chain seq x y z
N GLY A 1 -4.40 -10.77 -4.13
CA GLY A 1 -4.09 -10.44 -2.73
C GLY A 1 -2.59 -10.46 -2.52
N ILE A 2 -1.88 -9.49 -3.12
CA ILE A 2 -0.48 -9.26 -2.79
C ILE A 2 -0.46 -8.34 -1.57
N GLU A 3 0.07 -8.84 -0.47
CA GLU A 3 0.14 -8.10 0.79
C GLU A 3 1.56 -8.26 1.31
N CYS A 4 2.42 -7.42 0.73
CA CYS A 4 3.86 -7.40 0.92
C CYS A 4 4.31 -6.43 2.02
N GLU A 5 3.37 -5.63 2.56
CA GLU A 5 3.64 -4.72 3.66
C GLU A 5 3.92 -5.55 4.93
N PRO A 6 5.07 -5.36 5.60
CA PRO A 6 5.42 -6.16 6.77
C PRO A 6 4.34 -6.12 7.84
N TYR A 7 4.20 -7.21 8.58
CA TYR A 7 3.19 -7.45 9.63
C TYR A 7 1.75 -7.65 9.17
N LEU A 8 1.35 -7.18 7.98
CA LEU A 8 -0.05 -7.24 7.57
C LEU A 8 -0.45 -8.63 7.06
N THR A 9 -1.66 -9.05 7.45
CA THR A 9 -2.24 -10.37 7.14
C THR A 9 -3.74 -10.29 6.81
N THR A 10 -4.27 -9.07 6.63
CA THR A 10 -5.68 -8.78 6.35
C THR A 10 -6.12 -9.45 5.06
N ASP A 11 -5.40 -9.19 3.97
CA ASP A 11 -5.74 -9.73 2.66
C ASP A 11 -5.60 -11.25 2.65
N HIS A 12 -4.60 -11.77 3.38
CA HIS A 12 -4.43 -13.20 3.55
C HIS A 12 -5.63 -13.87 4.23
N ARG A 13 -6.15 -13.32 5.34
CA ARG A 13 -7.34 -13.85 6.01
C ARG A 13 -8.59 -13.73 5.14
N VAL A 14 -8.77 -12.61 4.44
CA VAL A 14 -9.90 -12.43 3.52
C VAL A 14 -9.89 -13.49 2.41
N MET A 15 -8.72 -13.81 1.84
CA MET A 15 -8.60 -14.87 0.82
C MET A 15 -8.99 -16.26 1.34
N LEU A 16 -8.76 -16.56 2.62
CA LEU A 16 -9.05 -17.86 3.21
C LEU A 16 -10.49 -17.98 3.75
N GLU A 17 -11.07 -16.88 4.20
CA GLU A 17 -12.36 -16.89 4.92
C GLU A 17 -13.53 -16.38 4.07
N GLN A 18 -13.27 -15.57 3.03
CA GLN A 18 -14.30 -14.89 2.24
C GLN A 18 -14.20 -15.23 0.74
N ALA A 19 -13.80 -16.47 0.41
CA ALA A 19 -13.63 -16.91 -0.97
C ALA A 19 -14.89 -16.73 -1.83
N ASP A 20 -16.07 -17.08 -1.28
CA ASP A 20 -17.35 -16.93 -2.00
C ASP A 20 -17.65 -15.47 -2.34
N ASP A 21 -17.44 -14.57 -1.39
CA ASP A 21 -17.59 -13.12 -1.58
C ASP A 21 -16.59 -12.60 -2.62
N ILE A 22 -15.34 -13.08 -2.62
CA ILE A 22 -14.34 -12.72 -3.64
C ILE A 22 -14.83 -13.12 -5.03
N PHE A 23 -15.30 -14.35 -5.23
CA PHE A 23 -15.76 -14.79 -6.55
C PHE A 23 -17.04 -14.08 -6.99
N MET A 24 -17.94 -13.76 -6.06
CA MET A 24 -19.10 -12.93 -6.35
C MET A 24 -18.67 -11.51 -6.77
N GLY A 25 -17.73 -10.91 -6.05
CA GLY A 25 -17.15 -9.62 -6.39
C GLY A 25 -16.50 -9.60 -7.78
N ILE A 26 -15.75 -10.66 -8.13
CA ILE A 26 -15.16 -10.81 -9.45
C ILE A 26 -16.24 -10.85 -10.54
N ARG A 27 -17.35 -11.57 -10.34
CA ARG A 27 -18.47 -11.58 -11.31
C ARG A 27 -19.01 -10.18 -11.57
N TYR A 28 -19.20 -9.38 -10.53
CA TYR A 28 -19.65 -8.00 -10.68
C TYR A 28 -18.62 -7.12 -11.37
N LEU A 29 -17.34 -7.25 -11.00
CA LEU A 29 -16.25 -6.48 -11.63
C LEU A 29 -16.08 -6.81 -13.11
N LEU A 30 -16.15 -8.08 -13.50
CA LEU A 30 -16.11 -8.49 -14.91
C LEU A 30 -17.26 -7.87 -15.70
N LYS A 31 -18.47 -7.91 -15.15
CA LYS A 31 -19.65 -7.31 -15.79
C LYS A 31 -19.55 -5.78 -15.88
N ALA A 32 -19.07 -5.12 -14.84
CA ALA A 32 -19.00 -3.66 -14.77
C ALA A 32 -17.89 -3.09 -15.67
N THR A 33 -16.78 -3.80 -15.79
CA THR A 33 -15.63 -3.36 -16.59
C THR A 33 -15.67 -3.85 -18.04
N GLY A 34 -16.45 -4.90 -18.33
CA GLY A 34 -16.42 -5.58 -19.63
C GLY A 34 -15.18 -6.44 -19.86
N ALA A 35 -14.36 -6.66 -18.83
CA ALA A 35 -13.16 -7.50 -18.92
C ALA A 35 -13.52 -8.96 -19.21
N GLY A 36 -12.76 -9.60 -20.09
CA GLY A 36 -12.99 -11.00 -20.48
C GLY A 36 -12.50 -12.06 -19.46
N SER A 37 -11.60 -11.68 -18.56
CA SER A 37 -11.07 -12.57 -17.52
C SER A 37 -10.50 -11.80 -16.34
N ALA A 38 -10.32 -12.45 -15.19
CA ALA A 38 -9.60 -11.90 -14.05
C ALA A 38 -8.46 -12.83 -13.60
N ILE A 39 -7.41 -12.22 -13.03
CA ILE A 39 -6.26 -12.94 -12.48
C ILE A 39 -6.09 -12.53 -11.02
N ILE A 40 -6.11 -13.51 -10.11
CA ILE A 40 -5.83 -13.29 -8.69
C ILE A 40 -4.33 -13.52 -8.47
N GLY A 41 -3.57 -12.43 -8.37
CA GLY A 41 -2.16 -12.47 -7.99
C GLY A 41 -1.98 -12.74 -6.49
N ILE A 42 -1.17 -13.75 -6.14
CA ILE A 42 -0.88 -14.15 -4.74
C ILE A 42 0.61 -14.39 -4.58
N GLU A 43 1.22 -13.95 -3.47
CA GLU A 43 2.65 -14.16 -3.24
C GLU A 43 2.97 -15.62 -2.89
N ALA A 44 4.15 -16.10 -3.29
CA ALA A 44 4.57 -17.49 -3.10
C ALA A 44 4.68 -17.94 -1.62
N ASN A 45 4.79 -17.01 -0.67
CA ASN A 45 4.72 -17.31 0.76
C ASN A 45 3.29 -17.52 1.29
N LYS A 46 2.26 -17.34 0.45
CA LYS A 46 0.82 -17.53 0.78
C LYS A 46 0.22 -18.65 -0.06
N GLN A 47 0.95 -19.76 -0.17
CA GLN A 47 0.57 -20.89 -1.03
C GLN A 47 -0.73 -21.57 -0.60
N ASP A 48 -1.02 -21.57 0.70
CA ASP A 48 -2.28 -22.03 1.26
C ASP A 48 -3.48 -21.22 0.73
N ALA A 49 -3.38 -19.89 0.67
CA ALA A 49 -4.40 -19.03 0.09
C ALA A 49 -4.54 -19.24 -1.42
N ALA A 50 -3.43 -19.44 -2.14
CA ALA A 50 -3.45 -19.76 -3.56
C ALA A 50 -4.19 -21.08 -3.83
N SER A 51 -3.78 -22.15 -3.15
CA SER A 51 -4.40 -23.46 -3.31
C SER A 51 -5.86 -23.50 -2.81
N HIS A 52 -6.22 -22.70 -1.81
CA HIS A 52 -7.59 -22.56 -1.35
C HIS A 52 -8.47 -21.91 -2.44
N LEU A 53 -8.05 -20.75 -2.96
CA LEU A 53 -8.81 -20.05 -3.99
C LEU A 53 -8.88 -20.83 -5.30
N GLU A 54 -7.79 -21.49 -5.72
CA GLU A 54 -7.79 -22.35 -6.92
C GLU A 54 -8.86 -23.45 -6.86
N LYS A 55 -9.03 -24.10 -5.70
CA LYS A 55 -10.03 -25.14 -5.50
C LYS A 55 -11.46 -24.60 -5.49
N MET A 56 -11.62 -23.34 -5.07
CA MET A 56 -12.92 -22.69 -4.92
C MET A 56 -13.38 -21.98 -6.21
N ILE A 57 -12.58 -21.96 -7.29
CA ILE A 57 -12.95 -21.31 -8.55
C ILE A 57 -14.25 -21.95 -9.08
N PRO A 58 -15.34 -21.18 -9.22
CA PRO A 58 -16.59 -21.71 -9.75
C PRO A 58 -16.43 -22.12 -11.23
N ALA A 59 -17.04 -23.25 -11.59
CA ALA A 59 -17.04 -23.71 -12.98
C ALA A 59 -17.58 -22.63 -13.93
N GLY A 60 -16.87 -22.41 -15.04
CA GLY A 60 -17.24 -21.44 -16.08
C GLY A 60 -16.96 -19.97 -15.76
N LEU A 61 -16.42 -19.64 -14.58
CA LEU A 61 -15.94 -18.29 -14.29
C LEU A 61 -14.54 -18.10 -14.89
N PRO A 62 -14.29 -17.07 -15.75
CA PRO A 62 -13.00 -16.89 -16.42
C PRO A 62 -11.96 -16.27 -15.48
N VAL A 63 -11.54 -17.03 -14.47
CA VAL A 63 -10.63 -16.60 -13.41
C VAL A 63 -9.49 -17.58 -13.29
N SER A 64 -8.29 -17.05 -13.08
CA SER A 64 -7.11 -17.85 -12.73
C SER A 64 -6.42 -17.28 -11.50
N VAL A 65 -5.70 -18.14 -10.78
CA VAL A 65 -4.79 -17.72 -9.70
C VAL A 65 -3.37 -17.76 -10.25
N LYS A 66 -2.58 -16.74 -9.95
CA LYS A 66 -1.17 -16.69 -10.34
C LYS A 66 -0.31 -16.40 -9.12
N VAL A 67 0.58 -17.34 -8.82
CA VAL A 67 1.59 -17.17 -7.78
C VAL A 67 2.73 -16.30 -8.32
N VAL A 68 3.13 -15.28 -7.55
CA VAL A 68 4.21 -14.36 -7.89
C VAL A 68 5.34 -14.40 -6.83
N PRO A 69 6.57 -14.02 -7.18
CA PRO A 69 7.69 -14.00 -6.24
C PRO A 69 7.43 -13.08 -5.04
N VAL A 70 7.96 -13.47 -3.88
CA VAL A 70 7.93 -12.65 -2.65
C VAL A 70 8.98 -11.55 -2.79
N LYS A 71 8.55 -10.36 -3.20
CA LYS A 71 9.44 -9.21 -3.39
C LYS A 71 8.72 -7.94 -2.96
N TYR A 72 9.32 -7.11 -2.11
CA TYR A 72 8.77 -5.79 -1.87
C TYR A 72 9.24 -4.81 -2.95
N PRO A 73 8.38 -3.95 -3.54
CA PRO A 73 6.94 -3.76 -3.32
C PRO A 73 6.06 -4.38 -4.43
N GLN A 74 5.92 -5.70 -4.46
CA GLN A 74 5.10 -6.44 -5.44
C GLN A 74 3.64 -6.00 -5.46
N GLY A 75 3.12 -5.47 -4.34
CA GLY A 75 1.73 -5.03 -4.19
C GLY A 75 1.39 -3.73 -4.92
N SER A 76 2.39 -3.02 -5.46
CA SER A 76 2.14 -1.86 -6.33
C SER A 76 1.47 -2.32 -7.63
N GLU A 77 0.43 -1.59 -8.06
CA GLU A 77 -0.32 -1.92 -9.28
C GLU A 77 0.60 -2.07 -10.50
N LYS A 78 1.56 -1.15 -10.67
CA LYS A 78 2.53 -1.19 -11.77
C LYS A 78 3.37 -2.47 -11.72
N MET A 79 3.88 -2.84 -10.54
CA MET A 79 4.72 -4.04 -10.35
C MET A 79 3.93 -5.32 -10.56
N LEU A 80 2.69 -5.35 -10.08
CA LEU A 80 1.80 -6.49 -10.25
C LEU A 80 1.46 -6.74 -11.71
N ILE A 81 1.10 -5.67 -12.46
CA ILE A 81 0.81 -5.75 -13.89
C ILE A 81 2.02 -6.30 -14.65
N THR A 82 3.22 -5.77 -14.39
CA THR A 82 4.45 -6.24 -15.06
C THR A 82 4.75 -7.70 -14.71
N SER A 83 4.59 -8.12 -13.46
CA SER A 83 4.90 -9.48 -13.04
C SER A 83 3.88 -10.52 -13.55
N VAL A 84 2.61 -10.12 -13.67
CA VAL A 84 1.53 -11.01 -14.11
C VAL A 84 1.41 -11.04 -15.62
N LEU A 85 1.51 -9.90 -16.30
CA LEU A 85 1.22 -9.74 -17.73
C LEU A 85 2.44 -9.38 -18.58
N GLY A 86 3.58 -9.04 -17.98
CA GLY A 86 4.76 -8.57 -18.72
C GLY A 86 4.56 -7.19 -19.37
N ARG A 87 3.54 -6.42 -18.93
CA ARG A 87 3.25 -5.07 -19.44
C ARG A 87 3.76 -4.01 -18.47
N GLU A 88 4.27 -2.91 -18.99
CA GLU A 88 4.69 -1.76 -18.18
C GLU A 88 3.68 -0.62 -18.32
N VAL A 89 3.28 -0.05 -17.19
CA VAL A 89 2.42 1.14 -17.18
C VAL A 89 3.30 2.36 -17.44
N PRO A 90 2.99 3.20 -18.44
CA PRO A 90 3.82 4.36 -18.77
C PRO A 90 3.98 5.33 -17.61
N SER A 91 5.04 6.15 -17.68
CA SER A 91 5.25 7.28 -16.76
C SER A 91 4.04 8.21 -16.78
N GLY A 92 3.56 8.60 -15.59
CA GLY A 92 2.33 9.40 -15.45
C GLY A 92 1.01 8.71 -15.86
N GLY A 93 1.06 7.55 -16.51
CA GLY A 93 -0.12 6.84 -17.00
C GLY A 93 -0.81 5.96 -15.95
N LEU A 94 -2.04 5.56 -16.27
CA LEU A 94 -2.89 4.72 -15.44
C LEU A 94 -2.93 3.26 -15.95
N PRO A 95 -3.21 2.26 -15.09
CA PRO A 95 -3.39 0.87 -15.50
C PRO A 95 -4.35 0.64 -16.67
N ILE A 96 -5.38 1.49 -16.80
CA ILE A 96 -6.35 1.40 -17.89
C ILE A 96 -5.74 1.65 -19.27
N GLU A 97 -4.64 2.39 -19.35
CA GLU A 97 -3.91 2.63 -20.61
C GLU A 97 -3.20 1.38 -21.14
N VAL A 98 -3.09 0.33 -20.31
CA VAL A 98 -2.62 -1.00 -20.71
C VAL A 98 -3.71 -2.06 -20.64
N ASP A 99 -4.98 -1.63 -20.66
CA ASP A 99 -6.20 -2.43 -20.59
C ASP A 99 -6.34 -3.28 -19.32
N VAL A 100 -5.89 -2.74 -18.17
CA VAL A 100 -5.95 -3.45 -16.89
C VAL A 100 -6.65 -2.63 -15.82
N VAL A 101 -7.50 -3.28 -15.04
CA VAL A 101 -8.04 -2.75 -13.78
C VAL A 101 -7.49 -3.60 -12.65
N VAL A 102 -6.77 -2.97 -11.71
CA VAL A 102 -6.26 -3.64 -10.51
C VAL A 102 -7.18 -3.32 -9.35
N VAL A 103 -7.65 -4.35 -8.66
CA VAL A 103 -8.54 -4.20 -7.49
C VAL A 103 -7.98 -5.03 -6.34
N ASN A 104 -7.87 -4.42 -5.17
CA ASN A 104 -7.46 -5.12 -3.96
C ASN A 104 -8.46 -6.24 -3.59
N VAL A 105 -7.96 -7.36 -3.09
CA VAL A 105 -8.80 -8.55 -2.84
C VAL A 105 -9.85 -8.33 -1.75
N ALA A 106 -9.54 -7.56 -0.70
CA ALA A 106 -10.51 -7.19 0.31
C ALA A 106 -11.60 -6.29 -0.27
N THR A 107 -11.24 -5.35 -1.14
CA THR A 107 -12.25 -4.55 -1.86
C THR A 107 -13.15 -5.43 -2.73
N THR A 108 -12.58 -6.41 -3.44
CA THR A 108 -13.36 -7.37 -4.24
C THR A 108 -14.31 -8.19 -3.39
N ALA A 109 -13.86 -8.71 -2.23
CA ALA A 109 -14.72 -9.42 -1.28
C ALA A 109 -15.87 -8.52 -0.80
N GLU A 110 -15.59 -7.28 -0.40
CA GLU A 110 -16.63 -6.34 0.04
C GLU A 110 -17.66 -6.03 -1.05
N ILE A 111 -17.25 -5.94 -2.32
CA ILE A 111 -18.17 -5.80 -3.45
C ILE A 111 -19.10 -7.02 -3.54
N GLY A 112 -18.56 -8.23 -3.42
CA GLY A 112 -19.38 -9.45 -3.45
C GLY A 112 -20.34 -9.56 -2.26
N ARG A 113 -19.87 -9.18 -1.07
CA ARG A 113 -20.60 -9.26 0.19
C ARG A 113 -21.72 -8.23 0.31
N LEU A 114 -21.45 -6.97 -0.05
CA LEU A 114 -22.32 -5.84 0.30
C LEU A 114 -23.30 -5.44 -0.81
N LEU A 115 -22.87 -5.55 -2.06
CA LEU A 115 -23.62 -5.07 -3.23
C LEU A 115 -24.95 -5.84 -3.44
N PRO A 116 -25.05 -7.18 -3.24
CA PRO A 116 -26.32 -7.91 -3.30
C PRO A 116 -27.37 -7.38 -2.33
N HIS A 117 -26.93 -6.73 -1.26
CA HIS A 117 -27.79 -6.18 -0.20
C HIS A 117 -27.98 -4.67 -0.29
N GLY A 118 -27.45 -4.01 -1.33
CA GLY A 118 -27.52 -2.56 -1.49
C GLY A 118 -26.81 -1.79 -0.38
N ARG A 119 -25.78 -2.38 0.23
CA ARG A 119 -25.05 -1.78 1.36
C ARG A 119 -23.73 -1.15 0.90
N GLY A 120 -23.35 -0.07 1.59
CA GLY A 120 -22.00 0.49 1.52
C GLY A 120 -21.08 -0.14 2.56
N ILE A 121 -19.78 0.14 2.46
CA ILE A 121 -18.81 -0.32 3.44
C ILE A 121 -19.09 0.31 4.82
N GLN A 122 -19.31 -0.52 5.83
CA GLN A 122 -19.62 -0.12 7.21
C GLN A 122 -18.52 -0.53 8.19
N GLU A 123 -17.78 -1.57 7.84
CA GLU A 123 -16.75 -2.21 8.64
C GLU A 123 -15.66 -2.73 7.70
N ARG A 124 -14.48 -3.00 8.25
CA ARG A 124 -13.37 -3.56 7.48
C ARG A 124 -12.54 -4.49 8.34
N VAL A 125 -11.98 -5.53 7.72
CA VAL A 125 -10.96 -6.38 8.34
C VAL A 125 -9.65 -5.57 8.44
N VAL A 126 -9.09 -5.48 9.64
CA VAL A 126 -7.85 -4.74 9.93
C VAL A 126 -6.90 -5.62 10.72
N THR A 127 -5.65 -5.72 10.28
CA THR A 127 -4.60 -6.38 11.07
C THR A 127 -4.18 -5.46 12.20
N ILE A 128 -4.25 -5.90 13.45
CA ILE A 128 -3.70 -5.18 14.60
C ILE A 128 -2.55 -6.00 15.19
N THR A 129 -1.35 -5.42 15.21
CA THR A 129 -0.14 -6.18 15.52
C THR A 129 1.01 -5.24 15.93
N GLY A 130 2.22 -5.79 16.01
CA GLY A 130 3.43 -5.11 16.46
C GLY A 130 3.81 -5.48 17.89
N PRO A 131 5.03 -5.11 18.33
CA PRO A 131 5.50 -5.40 19.69
C PRO A 131 4.65 -4.78 20.81
N GLY A 132 4.07 -3.59 20.56
CA GLY A 132 3.26 -2.86 21.52
C GLY A 132 1.81 -3.34 21.65
N VAL A 133 1.46 -4.51 21.09
CA VAL A 133 0.09 -5.06 21.12
C VAL A 133 0.09 -6.43 21.78
N LYS A 134 -0.74 -6.61 22.82
CA LYS A 134 -0.91 -7.91 23.50
C LYS A 134 -1.75 -8.89 22.69
N LYS A 135 -2.96 -8.49 22.27
CA LYS A 135 -3.89 -9.33 21.50
C LYS A 135 -3.77 -9.05 20.00
N LYS A 136 -2.74 -9.63 19.37
CA LYS A 136 -2.50 -9.49 17.92
C LYS A 136 -3.51 -10.32 17.13
N GLY A 137 -3.94 -9.82 15.99
CA GLY A 137 -4.87 -10.54 15.12
C GLY A 137 -5.50 -9.68 14.04
N ASN A 138 -6.42 -10.29 13.28
CA ASN A 138 -7.24 -9.61 12.30
C ASN A 138 -8.64 -9.41 12.88
N TYR A 139 -9.13 -8.18 12.85
CA TYR A 139 -10.38 -7.79 13.47
C TYR A 139 -11.30 -7.13 12.46
N LEU A 140 -12.59 -7.45 12.52
CA LEU A 140 -13.63 -6.74 11.79
C LEU A 140 -14.03 -5.51 12.60
N ILE A 141 -13.73 -4.32 12.09
CA ILE A 141 -13.87 -3.07 12.84
C ILE A 141 -14.80 -2.11 12.09
N PRO A 142 -15.83 -1.55 12.74
CA PRO A 142 -16.65 -0.50 12.15
C PRO A 142 -15.83 0.72 11.74
N ILE A 143 -16.12 1.26 10.56
CA ILE A 143 -15.53 2.52 10.09
C ILE A 143 -16.00 3.64 11.01
N GLY A 144 -15.09 4.54 11.38
CA GLY A 144 -15.35 5.61 12.34
C GLY A 144 -14.88 5.30 13.76
N THR A 145 -14.64 4.02 14.09
CA THR A 145 -14.17 3.62 15.43
C THR A 145 -12.89 4.38 15.80
N PRO A 146 -12.79 5.00 16.99
CA PRO A 146 -11.56 5.67 17.41
C PRO A 146 -10.38 4.70 17.54
N LEU A 147 -9.21 5.08 17.03
CA LEU A 147 -7.99 4.28 17.11
C LEU A 147 -7.59 4.01 18.57
N ARG A 148 -7.73 5.00 19.46
CA ARG A 148 -7.54 4.82 20.91
C ARG A 148 -8.36 3.66 21.46
N TYR A 149 -9.67 3.64 21.18
CA TYR A 149 -10.57 2.58 21.62
C TYR A 149 -10.11 1.21 21.10
N VAL A 150 -9.74 1.13 19.82
CA VAL A 150 -9.22 -0.11 19.22
C VAL A 150 -7.98 -0.62 19.96
N LEU A 151 -7.03 0.27 20.25
CA LEU A 151 -5.79 -0.06 20.96
C LEU A 151 -6.04 -0.52 22.40
N GLU A 152 -6.97 0.10 23.11
CA GLU A 152 -7.39 -0.33 24.45
C GLU A 152 -7.98 -1.74 24.43
N GLN A 153 -8.84 -2.06 23.46
CA GLN A 153 -9.47 -3.39 23.35
C GLN A 153 -8.46 -4.51 23.11
N VAL A 154 -7.42 -4.25 22.31
CA VAL A 154 -6.35 -5.22 22.04
C VAL A 154 -5.27 -5.25 23.13
N GLY A 155 -5.40 -4.42 24.17
CA GLY A 155 -4.44 -4.30 25.26
C GLY A 155 -3.09 -3.79 24.76
N ALA A 156 -3.08 -2.63 24.11
CA ALA A 156 -1.84 -2.00 23.71
C ALA A 156 -1.00 -1.58 24.93
N ASP A 157 0.33 -1.54 24.78
CA ASP A 157 1.24 -1.20 25.87
C ASP A 157 1.05 0.25 26.32
N GLU A 158 1.34 0.55 27.58
CA GLU A 158 1.30 1.93 28.08
C GLU A 158 2.44 2.78 27.48
N ASN A 159 3.54 2.15 27.09
CA ASN A 159 4.75 2.79 26.56
C ASN A 159 4.84 2.70 25.02
N ILE A 160 3.71 2.84 24.33
CA ILE A 160 3.70 2.95 22.87
C ILE A 160 4.45 4.21 22.46
N SER A 161 5.47 4.02 21.62
CA SER A 161 6.25 5.12 21.07
C SER A 161 5.73 5.55 19.69
N GLU A 162 5.38 4.57 18.85
CA GLU A 162 5.01 4.80 17.46
C GLU A 162 3.85 3.88 17.07
N VAL A 163 2.83 4.45 16.41
CA VAL A 163 1.72 3.72 15.82
C VAL A 163 1.65 4.06 14.34
N TYR A 164 1.57 3.03 13.51
CA TYR A 164 1.43 3.15 12.08
C TYR A 164 0.04 2.69 11.65
N MET A 165 -0.67 3.54 10.91
CA MET A 165 -1.85 3.13 10.14
C MET A 165 -1.41 2.64 8.76
N GLY A 166 -1.64 1.34 8.50
CA GLY A 166 -0.99 0.57 7.45
C GLY A 166 0.09 -0.33 8.04
N GLY A 167 1.22 -0.48 7.35
CA GLY A 167 2.40 -1.10 7.91
C GLY A 167 3.60 -0.16 7.97
N PRO A 168 4.77 -0.65 8.42
CA PRO A 168 5.91 0.19 8.77
C PRO A 168 6.61 0.87 7.58
N MET A 169 6.42 0.39 6.34
CA MET A 169 7.06 0.93 5.15
C MET A 169 6.23 2.05 4.52
N MET A 170 4.99 1.75 4.11
CA MET A 170 4.12 2.73 3.45
C MET A 170 3.17 3.45 4.41
N GLY A 171 2.88 2.87 5.56
CA GLY A 171 1.91 3.41 6.51
C GLY A 171 2.29 4.78 7.04
N VAL A 172 1.28 5.45 7.59
CA VAL A 172 1.43 6.79 8.17
C VAL A 172 1.63 6.63 9.67
N ALA A 173 2.75 7.15 10.19
CA ALA A 173 2.94 7.31 11.62
C ALA A 173 1.94 8.34 12.14
N VAL A 174 1.11 7.96 13.11
CA VAL A 174 0.08 8.83 13.65
C VAL A 174 0.60 9.60 14.85
N SER A 175 0.30 10.90 14.88
CA SER A 175 0.67 11.79 15.99
C SER A 175 -0.44 11.90 17.04
N ASN A 176 -1.64 11.41 16.73
CA ASN A 176 -2.80 11.43 17.62
C ASN A 176 -3.57 10.10 17.51
N LEU A 177 -3.96 9.54 18.64
CA LEU A 177 -4.76 8.31 18.73
C LEU A 177 -6.28 8.57 18.67
N ASP A 178 -6.71 9.83 18.77
CA ASP A 178 -8.12 10.24 18.68
C ASP A 178 -8.58 10.47 17.23
N ILE A 179 -8.03 9.67 16.32
CA ILE A 179 -8.43 9.59 14.91
C ILE A 179 -9.27 8.35 14.68
N SER A 180 -10.05 8.34 13.60
CA SER A 180 -10.93 7.23 13.27
C SER A 180 -10.28 6.21 12.34
N ILE A 181 -10.66 4.94 12.50
CA ILE A 181 -10.47 3.93 11.48
C ILE A 181 -11.26 4.34 10.24
N VAL A 182 -10.61 4.31 9.07
CA VAL A 182 -11.21 4.70 7.79
C VAL A 182 -11.22 3.53 6.83
N LYS A 183 -11.98 3.64 5.73
CA LYS A 183 -12.07 2.58 4.70
C LYS A 183 -10.73 2.14 4.12
N GLY A 184 -9.70 3.00 4.20
CA GLY A 184 -8.35 2.72 3.70
C GLY A 184 -7.43 2.03 4.71
N THR A 185 -7.88 1.84 5.95
CA THR A 185 -7.07 1.20 7.00
C THR A 185 -7.03 -0.30 6.78
N SER A 186 -5.90 -0.83 6.34
CA SER A 186 -5.65 -2.28 6.22
C SER A 186 -4.94 -2.86 7.43
N GLY A 187 -4.25 -2.03 8.21
CA GLY A 187 -3.48 -2.46 9.37
C GLY A 187 -3.22 -1.35 10.39
N ILE A 188 -2.88 -1.77 11.60
CA ILE A 188 -2.39 -0.96 12.70
C ILE A 188 -1.19 -1.71 13.29
N VAL A 189 -0.03 -1.07 13.28
CA VAL A 189 1.19 -1.63 13.89
C VAL A 189 1.66 -0.68 14.98
N ALA A 190 1.73 -1.17 16.22
CA ALA A 190 2.21 -0.40 17.36
C ALA A 190 3.57 -0.93 17.86
N PHE A 191 4.49 -0.01 18.11
CA PHE A 191 5.83 -0.28 18.62
C PHE A 191 6.04 0.39 19.98
N THR A 192 6.76 -0.28 20.88
CA THR A 192 7.20 0.34 22.14
C THR A 192 8.53 1.06 21.93
N GLU A 193 8.92 1.93 22.88
CA GLU A 193 10.21 2.64 22.81
C GLU A 193 11.41 1.70 22.63
N LYS A 194 11.36 0.49 23.18
CA LYS A 194 12.46 -0.49 23.09
C LYS A 194 12.61 -1.09 21.70
N ASP A 195 11.53 -1.09 20.90
CA ASP A 195 11.50 -1.69 19.57
C ASP A 195 11.83 -0.69 18.46
N VAL A 196 11.64 0.60 18.75
CA VAL A 196 11.98 1.67 17.81
C VAL A 196 13.47 1.97 17.90
N LYS A 197 14.25 1.35 17.01
CA LYS A 197 15.65 1.76 16.80
C LYS A 197 15.67 3.04 15.96
N ARG A 198 15.53 4.19 16.62
CA ARG A 198 15.78 5.47 15.96
C ARG A 198 17.27 5.56 15.66
N PRO A 199 17.68 5.74 14.40
CA PRO A 199 19.09 6.03 14.14
C PRO A 199 19.42 7.35 14.84
N ASP A 200 20.41 7.30 15.74
CA ASP A 200 20.78 8.46 16.57
C ASP A 200 21.20 9.67 15.72
N LYS A 201 21.65 9.41 14.49
CA LYS A 201 22.13 10.43 13.56
C LYS A 201 21.79 10.07 12.12
N VAL A 202 21.33 11.07 11.37
CA VAL A 202 21.31 11.05 9.91
C VAL A 202 22.68 11.52 9.43
N TYR A 203 23.38 10.67 8.67
CA TYR A 203 24.69 11.00 8.13
C TYR A 203 24.58 11.60 6.71
N PRO A 204 25.60 12.33 6.25
CA PRO A 204 25.68 12.75 4.85
C PRO A 204 25.64 11.56 3.88
N CYS A 205 25.14 11.79 2.67
CA CYS A 205 25.12 10.78 1.61
C CYS A 205 26.55 10.44 1.19
N ILE A 206 26.90 9.14 1.27
CA ILE A 206 28.21 8.60 0.86
C ILE A 206 28.23 8.15 -0.60
N LYS A 207 27.14 8.38 -1.36
CA LYS A 207 26.99 8.00 -2.77
C LYS A 207 27.23 6.50 -3.06
N CYS A 208 26.82 5.62 -2.14
CA CYS A 208 27.06 4.17 -2.26
C CYS A 208 26.19 3.44 -3.30
N GLY A 209 25.19 4.09 -3.91
CA GLY A 209 24.36 3.47 -4.95
C GLY A 209 23.20 2.59 -4.44
N ALA A 210 23.24 2.11 -3.20
CA ALA A 210 22.23 1.16 -2.66
C ALA A 210 20.76 1.60 -2.86
N CYS A 211 20.46 2.89 -2.73
CA CYS A 211 19.10 3.40 -2.94
C CYS A 211 18.65 3.38 -4.41
N VAL A 212 19.59 3.44 -5.37
CA VAL A 212 19.32 3.32 -6.81
C VAL A 212 19.01 1.87 -7.12
N ASP A 213 19.84 0.93 -6.65
CA ASP A 213 19.64 -0.51 -6.85
C ASP A 213 18.32 -1.01 -6.24
N ALA A 214 17.92 -0.44 -5.10
CA ALA A 214 16.67 -0.79 -4.43
C ALA A 214 15.42 -0.14 -5.03
N CYS A 215 15.55 0.81 -5.97
CA CYS A 215 14.40 1.51 -6.54
C CYS A 215 13.69 0.63 -7.58
N PRO A 216 12.43 0.23 -7.37
CA PRO A 216 11.72 -0.64 -8.31
C PRO A 216 11.34 0.04 -9.63
N LEU A 217 11.44 1.37 -9.69
CA LEU A 217 11.17 2.18 -10.89
C LEU A 217 12.44 2.68 -11.57
N SER A 218 13.62 2.23 -11.12
CA SER A 218 14.91 2.69 -11.66
C SER A 218 15.08 4.21 -11.62
N LEU A 219 14.42 4.91 -10.69
CA LEU A 219 14.69 6.32 -10.42
C LEU A 219 16.07 6.48 -9.76
N ASN A 220 16.52 7.72 -9.60
CA ASN A 220 17.73 8.04 -8.84
C ASN A 220 17.40 8.70 -7.49
N PRO A 221 17.07 7.92 -6.43
CA PRO A 221 16.76 8.47 -5.11
C PRO A 221 17.90 9.29 -4.48
N SER A 222 19.15 8.94 -4.77
CA SER A 222 20.31 9.69 -4.26
C SER A 222 20.28 11.13 -4.77
N LYS A 223 20.10 11.31 -6.08
CA LYS A 223 20.01 12.63 -6.71
C LYS A 223 18.75 13.37 -6.30
N LEU A 224 17.59 12.70 -6.28
CA LEU A 224 16.34 13.28 -5.78
C LEU A 224 16.47 13.75 -4.33
N GLY A 225 17.13 13.00 -3.46
CA GLY A 225 17.36 13.38 -2.06
C GLY A 225 18.23 14.63 -1.92
N ILE A 226 19.27 14.75 -2.76
CA ILE A 226 20.10 15.96 -2.82
C ILE A 226 19.27 17.16 -3.28
N LEU A 227 18.51 17.01 -4.37
CA LEU A 227 17.65 18.08 -4.89
C LEU A 227 16.59 18.53 -3.88
N ALA A 228 16.01 17.59 -3.13
CA ALA A 228 15.05 17.88 -2.07
C ALA A 228 15.67 18.76 -0.98
N LYS A 229 16.94 18.51 -0.61
CA LYS A 229 17.66 19.32 0.38
C LYS A 229 17.90 20.76 -0.08
N PHE A 230 18.01 20.97 -1.39
CA PHE A 230 18.15 22.29 -2.01
C PHE A 230 16.80 22.89 -2.47
N GLU A 231 15.68 22.28 -2.07
CA GLU A 231 14.33 22.72 -2.44
C GLU A 231 14.10 22.86 -3.96
N ALA A 232 14.86 22.10 -4.76
CA ALA A 232 14.81 22.12 -6.23
C ALA A 232 13.62 21.29 -6.76
N TYR A 233 12.42 21.58 -6.27
CA TYR A 233 11.22 20.76 -6.47
C TYR A 233 10.79 20.64 -7.93
N ASP A 234 10.91 21.72 -8.71
CA ASP A 234 10.53 21.72 -10.12
C ASP A 234 11.47 20.81 -10.92
N GLN A 235 12.78 20.91 -10.67
CA GLN A 235 13.78 20.01 -11.25
C GLN A 235 13.54 18.54 -10.86
N MET A 236 13.18 18.27 -9.60
CA MET A 236 12.83 16.91 -9.17
C MET A 236 11.66 16.33 -9.98
N ALA A 237 10.65 17.16 -10.27
CA ALA A 237 9.46 16.72 -10.99
C ALA A 237 9.72 16.55 -12.49
N GLU A 238 10.36 17.53 -13.12
CA GLU A 238 10.51 17.63 -14.57
C GLU A 238 11.67 16.80 -15.12
N GLU A 239 12.85 16.83 -14.47
CA GLU A 239 14.06 16.16 -14.96
C GLU A 239 14.27 14.77 -14.34
N PHE A 240 13.76 14.56 -13.11
CA PHE A 240 14.01 13.33 -12.34
C PHE A 240 12.74 12.52 -12.06
N HIS A 241 11.62 12.86 -12.71
CA HIS A 241 10.37 12.10 -12.69
C HIS A 241 9.89 11.76 -11.28
N LEU A 242 10.05 12.67 -10.31
CA LEU A 242 9.63 12.45 -8.91
C LEU A 242 8.17 11.97 -8.80
N MET A 243 7.31 12.43 -9.70
CA MET A 243 5.88 12.10 -9.69
C MET A 243 5.59 10.63 -9.96
N ASP A 244 6.51 9.88 -10.59
CA ASP A 244 6.37 8.45 -10.81
C ASP A 244 6.63 7.61 -9.55
N CYS A 245 7.41 8.14 -8.60
CA CYS A 245 7.66 7.47 -7.33
C CYS A 245 6.31 7.12 -6.67
N PHE A 246 6.15 5.95 -6.05
CA PHE A 246 4.94 5.61 -5.28
C PHE A 246 5.23 5.47 -3.77
N GLU A 247 6.34 6.05 -3.31
CA GLU A 247 6.63 6.25 -1.88
C GLU A 247 6.72 4.95 -1.06
N CYS A 248 7.25 3.89 -1.66
CA CYS A 248 7.44 2.58 -1.02
C CYS A 248 8.52 2.53 0.07
N GLY A 249 9.37 3.56 0.18
CA GLY A 249 10.36 3.60 1.26
C GLY A 249 11.56 2.66 1.12
N SER A 250 11.63 1.80 0.09
CA SER A 250 12.78 0.90 -0.14
C SER A 250 14.12 1.64 -0.10
N CYS A 251 14.18 2.82 -0.73
CA CYS A 251 15.38 3.66 -0.77
C CYS A 251 15.82 4.18 0.60
N SER A 252 14.87 4.44 1.51
CA SER A 252 15.15 4.93 2.86
C SER A 252 15.58 3.78 3.76
N TYR A 253 14.92 2.63 3.61
CA TYR A 253 15.23 1.42 4.37
C TYR A 253 16.66 0.91 4.14
N VAL A 254 17.13 0.89 2.88
CA VAL A 254 18.48 0.40 2.53
C VAL A 254 19.59 1.44 2.74
N CYS A 255 19.26 2.68 3.11
CA CYS A 255 20.25 3.76 3.18
C CYS A 255 21.16 3.59 4.40
N PRO A 256 22.48 3.34 4.24
CA PRO A 256 23.39 3.19 5.38
C PRO A 256 23.60 4.51 6.13
N SER A 257 23.33 5.64 5.49
CA SER A 257 23.38 6.97 6.11
C SER A 257 22.08 7.36 6.84
N HIS A 258 21.07 6.47 6.86
CA HIS A 258 19.75 6.71 7.47
C HIS A 258 19.03 7.96 6.94
N ILE A 259 19.24 8.31 5.67
CA ILE A 259 18.59 9.47 5.05
C ILE A 259 17.10 9.15 4.82
N PRO A 260 16.16 9.95 5.36
CA PRO A 260 14.72 9.72 5.22
C PRO A 260 14.21 10.17 3.84
N LEU A 261 14.70 9.50 2.78
CA LEU A 261 14.44 9.86 1.39
C LEU A 261 12.94 9.87 1.05
N VAL A 262 12.17 8.90 1.53
CA VAL A 262 10.74 8.81 1.22
C VAL A 262 9.95 9.95 1.85
N GLN A 263 10.35 10.40 3.05
CA GLN A 263 9.76 11.56 3.71
C GLN A 263 10.05 12.83 2.91
N TYR A 264 11.28 12.98 2.40
CA TYR A 264 11.62 14.10 1.49
C TYR A 264 10.76 14.06 0.23
N PHE A 265 10.57 12.89 -0.38
CA PHE A 265 9.78 12.76 -1.61
C PHE A 265 8.30 13.07 -1.38
N ARG A 266 7.72 12.60 -0.26
CA ARG A 266 6.34 12.93 0.15
C ARG A 266 6.15 14.44 0.28
N LEU A 267 7.08 15.12 0.95
CA LEU A 267 7.06 16.58 1.10
C LEU A 267 7.18 17.27 -0.27
N SER A 268 8.21 16.93 -1.05
CA SER A 268 8.46 17.53 -2.36
C SER A 268 7.26 17.40 -3.29
N LYS A 269 6.62 16.22 -3.35
CA LYS A 269 5.41 16.03 -4.17
C LYS A 269 4.23 16.87 -3.71
N SER A 270 4.03 17.00 -2.39
CA SER A 270 2.97 17.85 -1.86
C SER A 270 3.15 19.30 -2.31
N ILE A 271 4.39 19.79 -2.32
CA ILE A 271 4.74 21.14 -2.79
C ILE A 271 4.54 21.26 -4.31
N VAL A 272 5.03 20.31 -5.10
CA VAL A 272 4.85 20.29 -6.56
C VAL A 272 3.37 20.33 -6.93
N ARG A 273 2.54 19.47 -6.31
CA ARG A 273 1.09 19.44 -6.55
C ARG A 273 0.42 20.78 -6.23
N LYS A 274 0.78 21.41 -5.09
CA LYS A 274 0.26 22.74 -4.73
C LYS A 274 0.65 23.82 -5.75
N ARG A 275 1.88 23.79 -6.26
CA ARG A 275 2.34 24.74 -7.29
C ARG A 275 1.61 24.53 -8.61
N GLN A 276 1.41 23.28 -9.03
CA GLN A 276 0.68 22.93 -10.25
C GLN A 276 -0.79 23.37 -10.17
N SER A 277 -1.47 23.12 -9.05
CA SER A 277 -2.85 23.58 -8.86
C SER A 277 -2.95 25.11 -8.89
N ALA A 278 -2.01 25.83 -8.28
CA ALA A 278 -2.01 27.29 -8.29
C ALA A 278 -1.81 27.89 -9.70
N LYS A 279 -0.95 27.27 -10.52
CA LYS A 279 -0.75 27.65 -11.93
C LYS A 279 -2.02 27.40 -12.78
N GLN A 280 -2.75 26.32 -12.53
CA GLN A 280 -4.02 26.04 -13.23
C GLN A 280 -5.12 27.06 -12.86
N THR A 281 -5.21 27.46 -11.59
CA THR A 281 -6.21 28.47 -11.16
C THR A 281 -5.92 29.86 -11.74
N THR A 282 -4.66 30.22 -11.91
CA THR A 282 -4.26 31.51 -12.53
C THR A 282 -4.34 31.49 -14.06
N GLY A 283 -4.17 30.32 -14.69
CA GLY A 283 -4.35 30.13 -16.13
C GLY A 283 -5.81 30.18 -16.59
N ASN A 284 -6.75 29.67 -15.79
CA ASN A 284 -8.19 29.72 -16.09
C ASN A 284 -8.86 31.07 -15.76
N ALA A 285 -8.12 32.03 -15.19
CA ALA A 285 -8.60 33.37 -14.87
C ALA A 285 -8.16 34.43 -15.90
N LYS A 286 -7.52 34.01 -17.00
CA LYS A 286 -7.20 34.81 -18.18
C LYS A 286 -7.98 34.28 -19.38
#